data_AF-A0A523QJK2-F1
#
_entry.id   AF-A0A523QJK2-F1
#
_cell.length_a   1.000
_cell.length_b   1.000
_cell.length_c   1.000
_cell.angle_alpha   90.00
_cell.angle_beta   90.00
_cell.angle_gamma   90.00
#
_symmetry.space_group_name_H-M   'P 1'
#
loop_
_entity.id
_entity.type
_entity.pdbx_description
1 polymer ?
#
loop_
_entity_poly.entity_id
_entity_poly.type
_entity_poly.pdbx_seq_one_letter_code
_entity_poly.pdbx_strand_id
1 'polypeptide(L)'
;QYSLGDNFATFLAFVGLSIPSFFFALVIMYIMTVGFGAEAGGLFSQYYVLAPWSWAKFVDFLKHFWVPVLIVGFAGTARNMRVMRGNLLDVLNSQYVLTARSKGLKERVVIYKHAVVNALHPIIMYQGMVLPFIIQGEIAASIVLNLPTAGPMFYDALVAQDMYLAGSFLMLLSVVLIIGNLLADILLAWVDPRIRYK
;
A
#
# COMPACT_ATOMS: atom_id res chain seq x y z
N GLN A 1 -6.76 -20.71 13.89
CA GLN A 1 -7.32 -19.43 14.39
C GLN A 1 -6.81 -19.24 15.81
N TYR A 2 -6.40 -18.04 16.19
CA TYR A 2 -5.94 -17.71 17.56
C TYR A 2 -4.60 -18.34 17.98
N SER A 3 -3.71 -18.66 17.03
CA SER A 3 -2.33 -19.00 17.40
C SER A 3 -1.59 -17.75 17.91
N LEU A 4 -0.50 -17.95 18.65
CA LEU A 4 0.32 -16.82 19.14
C LEU A 4 0.78 -15.91 18.00
N GLY A 5 1.22 -16.50 16.87
CA GLY A 5 1.59 -15.73 15.68
C GLY A 5 0.41 -14.97 15.05
N ASP A 6 -0.78 -15.56 15.06
CA ASP A 6 -2.01 -14.95 14.54
C ASP A 6 -2.42 -13.72 15.37
N ASN A 7 -2.37 -13.85 16.70
CA ASN A 7 -2.67 -12.76 17.63
C ASN A 7 -1.60 -11.65 17.55
N PHE A 8 -0.33 -12.02 17.47
CA PHE A 8 0.77 -11.05 17.32
C PHE A 8 0.69 -10.27 16.00
N ALA A 9 0.44 -10.96 14.89
CA ALA A 9 0.24 -10.34 13.58
C ALA A 9 -0.97 -9.40 13.57
N THR A 10 -2.05 -9.80 14.23
CA THR A 10 -3.26 -8.97 14.39
C THR A 10 -2.98 -7.73 15.23
N PHE A 11 -2.25 -7.88 16.33
CA PHE A 11 -1.83 -6.76 17.16
C PHE A 11 -0.97 -5.76 16.37
N LEU A 12 0.04 -6.23 15.63
CA LEU A 12 0.85 -5.37 14.76
C LEU A 12 0.01 -4.67 13.68
N ALA A 13 -0.96 -5.37 13.08
CA ALA A 13 -1.86 -4.76 12.11
C ALA A 13 -2.74 -3.68 12.76
N PHE A 14 -3.21 -3.87 14.00
CA PHE A 14 -3.93 -2.82 14.71
C PHE A 14 -3.04 -1.61 15.00
N VAL A 15 -1.81 -1.82 15.45
CA VAL A 15 -0.84 -0.73 15.66
C VAL A 15 -0.63 0.06 14.36
N GLY A 16 -0.41 -0.62 13.23
CA GLY A 16 -0.20 0.03 11.94
C GLY A 16 -1.43 0.75 11.37
N LEU A 17 -2.63 0.35 11.78
CA LEU A 17 -3.88 1.03 11.39
C LEU A 17 -4.25 2.19 12.31
N SER A 18 -3.86 2.11 13.59
CA SER A 18 -4.21 3.11 14.60
C SER A 18 -3.28 4.32 14.59
N ILE A 19 -2.02 4.14 14.19
CA ILE A 19 -1.05 5.23 14.13
C ILE A 19 -1.17 5.94 12.78
N PRO A 20 -1.46 7.25 12.75
CA PRO A 20 -1.45 8.02 11.51
C PRO A 20 -0.06 8.01 10.85
N SER A 21 -0.01 7.84 9.53
CA SER A 21 1.27 7.74 8.78
C SER A 21 2.19 8.94 8.98
N PHE A 22 1.65 10.17 9.00
CA PHE A 22 2.44 11.38 9.26
C PHE A 22 3.04 11.42 10.67
N PHE A 23 2.31 10.91 11.67
CA PHE A 23 2.80 10.84 13.04
C PHE A 23 3.90 9.78 13.14
N PHE A 24 3.71 8.63 12.50
CA PHE A 24 4.75 7.62 12.42
C PHE A 24 6.00 8.15 11.71
N ALA A 25 5.83 8.95 10.65
CA ALA A 25 6.91 9.65 9.99
C ALA A 25 7.65 10.62 10.93
N LEU A 26 6.94 11.42 11.72
CA LEU A 26 7.54 12.31 12.71
C LEU A 26 8.38 11.54 13.74
N VAL A 27 7.86 10.44 14.27
CA VAL A 27 8.57 9.61 15.26
C VAL A 27 9.83 9.00 14.65
N ILE A 28 9.75 8.42 13.45
CA ILE A 28 10.93 7.85 12.79
C ILE A 28 11.95 8.92 12.46
N MET A 29 11.51 10.07 11.94
CA MET A 29 12.39 11.18 11.63
C MET A 29 13.10 11.67 12.90
N TYR A 30 12.40 11.82 14.02
CA TYR A 30 13.00 12.20 15.30
C TYR A 30 14.04 11.19 15.77
N ILE A 31 13.71 9.89 15.76
CA ILE A 31 14.63 8.83 16.20
C ILE A 31 15.90 8.81 15.32
N MET A 32 15.75 8.93 14.01
CA MET A 32 16.88 8.91 13.07
C MET A 32 17.77 10.15 13.21
N THR A 33 17.17 11.34 13.29
CA THR A 33 17.91 12.61 13.36
C THR A 33 18.54 12.84 14.72
N VAL A 34 17.80 12.65 15.82
CA VAL A 34 18.27 12.92 17.18
C VAL A 34 18.99 11.71 17.79
N GLY A 35 18.49 10.50 17.54
CA GLY A 35 19.06 9.28 18.12
C GLY A 35 20.30 8.77 17.38
N PHE A 36 20.31 8.86 16.05
CA PHE A 36 21.40 8.31 15.22
C PHE A 36 22.20 9.37 14.46
N GLY A 37 21.81 10.65 14.51
CA GLY A 37 22.46 11.72 13.74
C GLY A 37 22.32 11.55 12.22
N ALA A 38 21.34 10.77 11.77
CA ALA A 38 21.13 10.44 10.36
C ALA A 38 20.08 11.36 9.71
N GLU A 39 20.28 11.67 8.42
CA GLU A 39 19.29 12.39 7.61
C GLU A 39 18.12 11.44 7.30
N ALA A 40 16.97 11.68 7.92
CA ALA A 40 15.73 10.92 7.64
C ALA A 40 14.79 11.62 6.65
N GLY A 41 15.09 12.87 6.29
CA GLY A 41 14.35 13.63 5.29
C GLY A 41 14.88 13.38 3.88
N GLY A 42 13.98 13.43 2.89
CA GLY A 42 14.29 13.26 1.48
C GLY A 42 14.53 11.81 1.07
N LEU A 43 14.86 11.64 -0.21
CA LEU A 43 15.20 10.34 -0.82
C LEU A 43 16.70 10.19 -1.12
N PHE A 44 17.48 11.25 -0.88
CA PHE A 44 18.90 11.33 -1.19
C PHE A 44 19.58 12.17 -0.11
N SER A 45 20.85 11.89 0.15
CA SER A 45 21.70 12.79 0.93
C SER A 45 21.93 14.11 0.16
N GLN A 46 22.26 15.18 0.89
CA GLN A 46 22.45 16.53 0.32
C GLN A 46 23.37 16.56 -0.92
N TYR A 47 24.40 15.72 -0.95
CA TYR A 47 25.34 15.61 -2.08
C TYR A 47 24.69 15.04 -3.36
N TYR A 48 23.74 14.11 -3.22
CA TYR A 48 23.15 13.39 -4.36
C TYR A 48 21.81 13.96 -4.85
N VAL A 49 21.19 14.90 -4.13
CA VAL A 49 19.89 15.49 -4.49
C VAL A 49 19.87 15.96 -5.95
N LEU A 50 20.81 16.83 -6.33
CA LEU A 50 20.91 17.42 -7.67
C LEU A 50 21.92 16.71 -8.58
N ALA A 51 22.61 15.67 -8.08
CA ALA A 51 23.58 14.92 -8.88
C ALA A 51 22.87 14.11 -9.98
N PRO A 52 23.50 13.90 -11.15
CA PRO A 52 22.97 13.01 -12.17
C PRO A 52 22.89 11.55 -11.66
N TRP A 53 22.04 10.75 -12.28
CA TRP A 53 21.90 9.33 -11.96
C TRP A 53 23.23 8.60 -12.16
N SER A 54 23.67 7.92 -11.12
CA SER A 54 24.86 7.08 -11.07
C SER A 54 24.61 5.90 -10.15
N TRP A 55 25.45 4.87 -10.23
CA TRP A 55 25.35 3.75 -9.30
C TRP A 55 25.46 4.19 -7.84
N ALA A 56 26.32 5.17 -7.55
CA ALA A 56 26.48 5.71 -6.21
C ALA A 56 25.20 6.44 -5.73
N LYS A 57 24.55 7.23 -6.60
CA LYS A 57 23.25 7.86 -6.30
C LYS A 57 22.15 6.83 -6.07
N PHE A 58 22.15 5.72 -6.81
CA PHE A 58 21.17 4.63 -6.60
C PHE A 58 21.37 3.92 -5.26
N VAL A 59 22.62 3.65 -4.86
CA VAL A 59 22.91 3.08 -3.53
C VAL A 59 22.53 4.05 -2.42
N ASP A 60 22.80 5.35 -2.59
CA ASP A 60 22.36 6.39 -1.67
C ASP A 60 20.84 6.45 -1.54
N PHE A 61 20.11 6.37 -2.67
CA PHE A 61 18.66 6.26 -2.68
C PHE A 61 18.15 5.08 -1.85
N LEU A 62 18.70 3.88 -2.03
CA LEU A 62 18.27 2.70 -1.25
C LEU A 62 18.48 2.87 0.26
N LYS A 63 19.48 3.65 0.70
CA LYS A 63 19.73 3.95 2.12
C LYS A 63 18.69 4.89 2.73
N HIS A 64 17.99 5.68 1.93
CA HIS A 64 16.95 6.61 2.41
C HIS A 64 15.54 6.09 2.09
N PHE A 65 15.37 5.36 0.99
CA PHE A 65 14.09 4.89 0.47
C PHE A 65 13.36 3.91 1.39
N TRP A 66 14.07 3.15 2.22
CA TRP A 66 13.43 2.23 3.16
C TRP A 66 12.56 2.94 4.20
N VAL A 67 12.87 4.19 4.56
CA VAL A 67 12.11 4.99 5.55
C VAL A 67 10.68 5.23 5.07
N PRO A 68 10.42 5.85 3.90
CA PRO A 68 9.06 6.03 3.41
C PRO A 68 8.38 4.69 3.07
N VAL A 69 9.13 3.68 2.61
CA VAL A 69 8.58 2.34 2.39
C VAL A 69 8.07 1.73 3.68
N LEU A 70 8.81 1.86 4.79
CA LEU A 70 8.38 1.36 6.08
C LEU A 70 7.12 2.10 6.56
N ILE A 71 7.09 3.42 6.44
CA ILE A 71 5.96 4.24 6.92
C ILE A 71 4.69 3.93 6.12
N VAL A 72 4.76 3.99 4.80
CA VAL A 72 3.61 3.81 3.92
C VAL A 72 3.24 2.34 3.79
N GLY A 73 4.25 1.47 3.67
CA GLY A 73 4.08 0.03 3.52
C GLY A 73 3.49 -0.63 4.76
N PHE A 74 3.91 -0.21 5.97
CA PHE A 74 3.41 -0.81 7.21
C PHE A 74 1.89 -0.65 7.36
N ALA A 75 1.36 0.57 7.14
CA ALA A 75 -0.07 0.84 7.20
C ALA A 75 -0.84 0.10 6.08
N GLY A 76 -0.30 0.09 4.86
CA GLY A 76 -0.90 -0.63 3.72
C GLY A 76 -0.97 -2.15 3.93
N THR A 77 0.11 -2.74 4.42
CA THR A 77 0.17 -4.17 4.75
C THR A 77 -0.77 -4.52 5.89
N ALA A 78 -0.82 -3.72 6.95
CA ALA A 78 -1.74 -3.90 8.07
C ALA A 78 -3.22 -3.92 7.61
N ARG A 79 -3.60 -2.98 6.73
CA ARG A 79 -4.93 -2.96 6.09
C ARG A 79 -5.20 -4.24 5.30
N ASN A 80 -4.30 -4.61 4.40
CA ASN A 80 -4.46 -5.79 3.55
C ASN A 80 -4.56 -7.09 4.36
N MET A 81 -3.78 -7.23 5.43
CA MET A 81 -3.85 -8.38 6.34
C MET A 81 -5.22 -8.48 7.00
N ARG A 82 -5.77 -7.36 7.50
CA ARG A 82 -7.08 -7.34 8.16
C ARG A 82 -8.21 -7.68 7.19
N VAL A 83 -8.19 -7.08 5.99
CA VAL A 83 -9.16 -7.37 4.93
C VAL A 83 -9.08 -8.84 4.51
N MET A 84 -7.87 -9.35 4.28
CA MET A 84 -7.65 -10.74 3.88
C MET A 84 -8.18 -11.70 4.95
N ARG A 85 -7.89 -11.44 6.23
CA ARG A 85 -8.38 -12.25 7.34
C ARG A 85 -9.91 -12.28 7.37
N GLY A 86 -10.56 -11.12 7.30
CA GLY A 86 -12.03 -11.03 7.28
C GLY A 86 -12.62 -11.84 6.14
N ASN A 87 -12.18 -11.54 4.91
CA ASN A 87 -12.65 -12.22 3.71
C ASN A 87 -12.42 -13.74 3.76
N LEU A 88 -11.26 -14.18 4.26
CA LEU A 88 -10.94 -15.59 4.35
C LEU A 88 -11.85 -16.32 5.35
N LEU A 89 -12.15 -15.69 6.49
CA LEU A 89 -13.08 -16.25 7.49
C LEU A 89 -14.49 -16.40 6.91
N ASP A 90 -14.97 -15.40 6.18
CA ASP A 90 -16.29 -15.45 5.54
C ASP A 90 -16.35 -16.54 4.48
N VAL A 91 -15.33 -16.60 3.62
CA VAL A 91 -15.25 -17.59 2.53
C VAL A 91 -15.14 -19.02 3.06
N LEU A 92 -14.38 -19.26 4.14
CA LEU A 92 -14.24 -20.59 4.74
C LEU A 92 -15.57 -21.17 5.24
N ASN A 93 -16.56 -20.31 5.56
CA ASN A 93 -17.89 -20.69 5.99
C ASN A 93 -18.90 -20.85 4.83
N SER A 94 -18.46 -20.66 3.59
CA SER A 94 -19.34 -20.76 2.41
C SER A 94 -19.70 -22.21 2.04
N GLN A 95 -20.89 -22.40 1.48
CA GLN A 95 -21.41 -23.73 1.11
C GLN A 95 -20.53 -24.47 0.08
N TYR A 96 -19.88 -23.75 -0.85
CA TYR A 96 -19.00 -24.38 -1.84
C TYR A 96 -17.69 -24.88 -1.21
N VAL A 97 -17.18 -24.20 -0.17
CA VAL A 97 -16.02 -24.66 0.61
C VAL A 97 -16.40 -25.89 1.44
N LEU A 98 -17.57 -25.89 2.08
CA LEU A 98 -18.08 -27.06 2.80
C LEU A 98 -18.25 -28.27 1.86
N THR A 99 -18.78 -28.03 0.66
CA THR A 99 -18.93 -29.07 -0.37
C THR A 99 -17.58 -29.59 -0.87
N ALA A 100 -16.58 -28.72 -1.03
CA ALA A 100 -15.23 -29.12 -1.39
C ALA A 100 -14.61 -30.02 -0.31
N ARG A 101 -14.85 -29.71 0.96
CA ARG A 101 -14.40 -30.52 2.10
C ARG A 101 -15.14 -31.86 2.18
N SER A 102 -16.45 -31.89 1.98
CA SER A 102 -17.25 -33.14 2.00
C SER A 102 -16.89 -34.10 0.87
N LYS A 103 -16.39 -33.58 -0.26
CA LYS A 103 -15.82 -34.37 -1.36
C LYS A 103 -14.44 -34.98 -1.06
N GLY A 104 -13.88 -34.77 0.14
CA GLY A 104 -12.61 -35.38 0.57
C GLY A 104 -11.36 -34.68 0.04
N LEU A 105 -11.46 -33.44 -0.45
CA LEU A 105 -10.28 -32.67 -0.87
C LEU A 105 -9.39 -32.36 0.34
N LYS A 106 -8.06 -32.43 0.14
CA LYS A 106 -7.08 -32.06 1.16
C LYS A 106 -7.29 -30.61 1.61
N GLU A 107 -7.20 -30.32 2.91
CA GLU A 107 -7.46 -28.97 3.46
C GLU A 107 -6.59 -27.89 2.81
N ARG A 108 -5.34 -28.19 2.45
CA ARG A 108 -4.49 -27.24 1.70
C ARG A 108 -5.10 -26.85 0.34
N VAL A 109 -5.71 -27.79 -0.37
CA VAL A 109 -6.38 -27.50 -1.65
C VAL A 109 -7.63 -26.67 -1.41
N VAL A 110 -8.42 -27.01 -0.39
CA VAL A 110 -9.60 -26.23 0.01
C VAL A 110 -9.22 -24.77 0.32
N ILE A 111 -8.19 -24.56 1.14
CA ILE A 111 -7.73 -23.22 1.51
C ILE A 111 -7.17 -22.47 0.29
N TYR A 112 -6.11 -22.95 -0.34
CA TYR A 112 -5.40 -22.16 -1.35
C TYR A 112 -6.16 -22.03 -2.67
N LYS A 113 -6.89 -23.07 -3.10
CA LYS A 113 -7.57 -23.09 -4.40
C LYS A 113 -8.99 -22.56 -4.34
N HIS A 114 -9.69 -22.75 -3.22
CA HIS A 114 -11.11 -22.37 -3.11
C HIS A 114 -11.35 -21.20 -2.16
N ALA A 115 -10.59 -21.08 -1.07
CA ALA A 115 -10.83 -20.01 -0.11
C ALA A 115 -10.02 -18.72 -0.42
N VAL A 116 -8.71 -18.86 -0.58
CA VAL A 116 -7.78 -17.72 -0.75
C VAL A 116 -8.06 -16.94 -2.04
N VAL A 117 -8.24 -17.63 -3.16
CA VAL A 117 -8.52 -16.98 -4.45
C VAL A 117 -9.74 -16.06 -4.34
N ASN A 118 -10.85 -16.56 -3.77
CA ASN A 118 -12.07 -15.78 -3.60
C ASN A 118 -11.93 -14.67 -2.54
N ALA A 119 -11.19 -14.93 -1.46
CA ALA A 119 -10.94 -13.94 -0.42
C ALA A 119 -10.06 -12.76 -0.90
N LEU A 120 -9.27 -12.97 -1.96
CA LEU A 120 -8.42 -11.94 -2.56
C LEU A 120 -9.18 -10.96 -3.47
N HIS A 121 -10.38 -11.29 -3.96
CA HIS A 121 -11.08 -10.44 -4.94
C HIS A 121 -11.23 -8.97 -4.49
N PRO A 122 -11.66 -8.66 -3.24
CA PRO A 122 -11.78 -7.28 -2.80
C PRO A 122 -10.41 -6.57 -2.68
N ILE A 123 -9.35 -7.31 -2.36
CA ILE A 123 -7.99 -6.78 -2.26
C ILE A 123 -7.46 -6.42 -3.64
N ILE A 124 -7.68 -7.28 -4.64
CA ILE A 124 -7.30 -7.03 -6.03
C ILE A 124 -8.01 -5.78 -6.56
N MET A 125 -9.32 -5.66 -6.36
CA MET A 125 -10.07 -4.47 -6.76
C MET A 125 -9.53 -3.19 -6.10
N TYR A 126 -9.28 -3.23 -4.78
CA TYR A 126 -8.73 -2.08 -4.07
C TYR A 126 -7.36 -1.66 -4.58
N GLN A 127 -6.56 -2.60 -5.07
CA GLN A 127 -5.23 -2.35 -5.63
C GLN A 127 -5.28 -1.44 -6.87
N GLY A 128 -6.43 -1.30 -7.54
CA GLY A 128 -6.61 -0.34 -8.63
C GLY A 128 -6.36 1.12 -8.21
N MET A 129 -6.61 1.45 -6.94
CA MET A 129 -6.35 2.79 -6.39
C MET A 129 -4.87 3.03 -6.05
N VAL A 130 -4.00 2.02 -6.16
CA VAL A 130 -2.59 2.18 -5.76
C VAL A 130 -1.79 2.98 -6.78
N LEU A 131 -2.14 2.94 -8.06
CA LEU A 131 -1.44 3.76 -9.07
C LEU A 131 -1.54 5.28 -8.80
N PRO A 132 -2.73 5.88 -8.63
CA PRO A 132 -2.81 7.31 -8.30
C PRO A 132 -2.15 7.60 -6.94
N PHE A 133 -2.25 6.68 -5.99
CA PHE A 133 -1.58 6.80 -4.69
C PHE A 133 -0.05 6.80 -4.79
N ILE A 134 0.56 6.06 -5.73
CA ILE A 134 2.02 6.10 -5.96
C ILE A 134 2.46 7.47 -6.47
N ILE A 135 1.65 8.11 -7.34
CA ILE A 135 1.97 9.43 -7.90
C ILE A 135 1.87 10.49 -6.82
N GLN A 136 0.73 10.57 -6.13
CA GLN A 136 0.50 11.62 -5.12
C GLN A 136 1.28 11.33 -3.82
N GLY A 137 1.47 10.06 -3.46
CA GLY A 137 2.00 9.64 -2.18
C GLY A 137 1.05 9.89 -1.00
N GLU A 138 1.51 9.58 0.21
CA GLU A 138 0.83 10.04 1.42
C GLU A 138 1.24 11.49 1.66
N ILE A 139 0.34 12.45 1.42
CA ILE A 139 0.66 13.88 1.37
C ILE A 139 1.26 14.34 2.70
N ALA A 140 0.68 13.95 3.83
CA ALA A 140 1.11 14.45 5.13
C ALA A 140 2.50 13.91 5.51
N ALA A 141 2.75 12.61 5.36
CA ALA A 141 4.08 12.03 5.55
C ALA A 141 5.09 12.55 4.54
N SER A 142 4.68 12.84 3.30
CA SER A 142 5.57 13.43 2.28
C SER A 142 6.02 14.83 2.68
N ILE A 143 5.13 15.65 3.25
CA ILE A 143 5.48 16.97 3.79
C ILE A 143 6.45 16.81 4.98
N VAL A 144 6.12 15.93 5.93
CA VAL A 144 6.96 15.68 7.13
C VAL A 144 8.37 15.23 6.75
N LEU A 145 8.48 14.27 5.84
CA LEU A 145 9.76 13.70 5.40
C LEU A 145 10.42 14.51 4.29
N ASN A 146 9.86 15.63 3.86
CA ASN A 146 10.36 16.41 2.72
C ASN A 146 10.59 15.55 1.45
N LEU A 147 9.64 14.68 1.12
CA LEU A 147 9.75 13.81 -0.05
C LEU A 147 9.43 14.58 -1.34
N PRO A 148 10.19 14.34 -2.43
CA PRO A 148 9.92 14.95 -3.74
C PRO A 148 8.79 14.20 -4.47
N THR A 149 7.58 14.24 -3.91
CA THR A 149 6.37 13.62 -4.50
C THR A 149 5.42 14.68 -5.07
N ALA A 150 4.43 14.25 -5.86
CA ALA A 150 3.41 15.16 -6.39
C ALA A 150 2.43 15.68 -5.31
N GLY A 151 2.31 14.98 -4.19
CA GLY A 151 1.37 15.30 -3.11
C GLY A 151 1.56 16.68 -2.51
N PRO A 152 2.75 17.04 -2.01
CA PRO A 152 3.03 18.39 -1.51
C PRO A 152 2.75 19.47 -2.56
N MET A 153 3.14 19.26 -3.82
CA MET A 153 2.85 20.22 -4.90
C MET A 153 1.36 20.41 -5.14
N PHE A 154 0.58 19.32 -5.08
CA PHE A 154 -0.87 19.39 -5.20
C PHE A 154 -1.50 20.12 -4.00
N TYR A 155 -1.01 19.87 -2.78
CA TYR A 155 -1.44 20.59 -1.59
C TYR A 155 -1.16 22.09 -1.69
N ASP A 156 0.04 22.47 -2.10
CA ASP A 156 0.42 23.87 -2.27
C ASP A 156 -0.44 24.58 -3.31
N ALA A 157 -0.77 23.90 -4.43
CA ALA A 157 -1.68 24.42 -5.44
C ALA A 157 -3.09 24.69 -4.88
N LEU A 158 -3.60 23.80 -4.01
CA LEU A 158 -4.90 23.99 -3.36
C LEU A 158 -4.89 25.18 -2.39
N VAL A 159 -3.83 25.32 -1.59
CA VAL A 159 -3.67 26.43 -0.62
C VAL A 159 -3.52 27.76 -1.35
N ALA A 160 -2.72 27.80 -2.43
CA ALA A 160 -2.53 28.97 -3.26
C ALA A 160 -3.73 29.29 -4.18
N GLN A 161 -4.77 28.44 -4.16
CA GLN A 161 -5.92 28.51 -5.06
C GLN A 161 -5.54 28.54 -6.55
N ASP A 162 -4.43 27.89 -6.91
CA ASP A 162 -4.07 27.66 -8.31
C ASP A 162 -4.95 26.53 -8.87
N MET A 163 -6.15 26.91 -9.30
CA MET A 163 -7.15 25.98 -9.81
C MET A 163 -6.70 25.29 -11.10
N TYR A 164 -5.82 25.91 -11.88
CA TYR A 164 -5.29 25.29 -13.10
C TYR A 164 -4.34 24.15 -12.76
N LEU A 165 -3.40 24.38 -11.83
CA LEU A 165 -2.47 23.34 -11.39
C LEU A 165 -3.20 22.24 -10.60
N ALA A 166 -4.07 22.61 -9.65
CA ALA A 166 -4.86 21.64 -8.89
C ALA A 166 -5.80 20.81 -9.79
N GLY A 167 -6.46 21.45 -10.76
CA GLY A 167 -7.30 20.78 -11.75
C GLY A 167 -6.51 19.81 -12.63
N SER A 168 -5.29 20.18 -13.03
CA SER A 168 -4.40 19.33 -13.81
C SER A 168 -3.98 18.08 -13.03
N PHE A 169 -3.66 18.22 -11.74
CA PHE A 169 -3.40 17.08 -10.85
C PHE A 169 -4.63 16.16 -10.73
N LEU A 170 -5.82 16.72 -10.49
CA LEU A 170 -7.05 15.93 -10.38
C LEU A 170 -7.35 15.15 -11.67
N MET A 171 -7.18 15.79 -12.82
CA MET A 171 -7.36 15.15 -14.12
C MET A 171 -6.36 14.02 -14.32
N LEU A 172 -5.07 14.25 -14.03
CA LEU A 172 -4.03 13.21 -14.10
C LEU A 172 -4.35 12.03 -13.18
N LEU A 173 -4.67 12.29 -11.91
CA LEU A 173 -5.00 11.26 -10.93
C LEU A 173 -6.25 10.48 -11.32
N SER A 174 -7.24 11.13 -11.93
CA SER A 174 -8.45 10.48 -12.43
C SER A 174 -8.17 9.54 -13.59
N VAL A 175 -7.34 9.96 -14.56
CA VAL A 175 -6.94 9.09 -15.68
C VAL A 175 -6.17 7.88 -15.17
N VAL A 176 -5.22 8.09 -14.25
CA VAL A 176 -4.43 7.02 -13.66
C VAL A 176 -5.29 6.08 -12.80
N LEU A 177 -6.31 6.61 -12.11
CA LEU A 177 -7.28 5.81 -11.38
C LEU A 177 -8.08 4.89 -12.31
N ILE A 178 -8.56 5.40 -13.45
CA ILE A 178 -9.29 4.59 -14.43
C ILE A 178 -8.38 3.49 -14.98
N ILE A 179 -7.13 3.80 -15.32
CA ILE A 179 -6.14 2.81 -15.76
C ILE A 179 -5.89 1.77 -14.67
N GLY A 180 -5.71 2.21 -13.42
CA GLY A 180 -5.49 1.33 -12.28
C GLY A 180 -6.66 0.37 -12.02
N ASN A 181 -7.89 0.88 -12.09
CA ASN A 181 -9.09 0.05 -11.95
C ASN A 181 -9.22 -0.95 -13.11
N LEU A 182 -8.96 -0.53 -14.34
CA LEU A 182 -8.94 -1.44 -15.49
C LEU A 182 -7.91 -2.57 -15.32
N LEU A 183 -6.72 -2.24 -14.83
CA LEU A 183 -5.69 -3.25 -14.53
C LEU A 183 -6.13 -4.18 -13.41
N ALA A 184 -6.81 -3.67 -12.37
CA ALA A 184 -7.37 -4.48 -11.29
C ALA A 184 -8.44 -5.46 -11.82
N ASP A 185 -9.31 -5.01 -12.72
CA ASP A 185 -10.34 -5.86 -13.34
C ASP A 185 -9.71 -6.96 -14.21
N ILE A 186 -8.67 -6.62 -14.99
CA ILE A 186 -7.91 -7.61 -15.78
C ILE A 186 -7.23 -8.63 -14.86
N LEU A 187 -6.59 -8.17 -13.78
CA LEU A 187 -5.96 -9.04 -12.79
C LEU A 187 -6.99 -9.96 -12.12
N LEU A 188 -8.18 -9.44 -11.80
CA LEU A 188 -9.26 -10.20 -11.21
C LEU A 188 -9.75 -11.30 -12.18
N ALA A 189 -9.96 -10.96 -13.45
CA ALA A 189 -10.33 -11.92 -14.50
C ALA A 189 -9.25 -12.97 -14.79
N TRP A 190 -7.99 -12.67 -14.50
CA TRP A 190 -6.88 -13.63 -14.61
C TRP A 190 -6.80 -14.57 -13.40
N VAL A 191 -7.00 -14.03 -12.20
CA VAL A 191 -6.98 -14.78 -10.93
C VAL A 191 -8.19 -15.71 -10.81
N ASP A 192 -9.39 -15.25 -11.16
CA ASP A 192 -10.59 -16.07 -11.24
C ASP A 192 -11.25 -16.03 -12.63
N PRO A 193 -10.99 -17.04 -13.49
CA PRO A 193 -11.57 -17.10 -14.83
C PRO A 193 -13.10 -17.28 -14.83
N ARG A 194 -13.74 -17.53 -13.69
CA ARG A 194 -15.22 -17.56 -13.55
C ARG A 194 -15.84 -16.17 -13.64
N ILE A 195 -15.05 -15.11 -13.44
CA ILE A 195 -15.49 -13.72 -13.50
C ILE A 195 -15.53 -13.21 -14.95
N ARG A 196 -15.05 -14.00 -15.93
CA ARG A 196 -15.15 -13.63 -17.36
C ARG A 196 -16.62 -13.46 -17.76
N TYR A 197 -16.98 -12.21 -18.07
CA TYR A 197 -18.22 -11.86 -18.75
C TYR A 197 -18.32 -12.64 -20.07
N LYS A 198 -19.48 -13.27 -20.30
CA LYS A 198 -19.90 -13.70 -21.64
C LYS A 198 -20.33 -12.50 -22.45
#